data_AF-A0A946ATZ5-F1
#
_entry.id   AF-A0A946ATZ5-F1
#
_cell.length_a   1.000
_cell.length_b   1.000
_cell.length_c   1.000
_cell.angle_alpha   90.00
_cell.angle_beta   90.00
_cell.angle_gamma   90.00
#
_symmetry.space_group_name_H-M   'P 1'
#
loop_
_entity.id
_entity.type
_entity.pdbx_description
1 polymer ?
#
loop_
_entity_poly.entity_id
_entity_poly.type
_entity_poly.pdbx_seq_one_letter_code
_entity_poly.pdbx_strand_id
1 'polypeptide(L)'
;MRSINQQIGMNSLDILAPDLLRGQTIFIRCDFNVPLVATEKGYYRVADDTRMRRFLDTTFKKIHKLTDGDCRIIIGSHLGRPHKQKGHIGWDGIFNIQFVSSHFDTLIRRLHGDTYTIFPPEIIDSHMKHSLEIASHKRMPPGGIKFLPNLRYLLDPSKPDTYSKEFIYELAKVSDVYINCAFGCSHRTTKSIKMLPQLMKTQNKLVVAGNLLNEEIKKLGSFGQRVINHPSKTVIIAGGAKVSDKINVLKQFVHVGVKAIFIGGKMVNSFLIAQKEKLKITPFSLTDIPRTLLSSNEEINKNFINEVALAGEILDFAKEKKVNLILPEDYKCVDEFKAPTFFIESEPDLERVLQLDLGPKTIENFKNTILSNGIENIFWNGPLGAYDHPTNHDYAEGSLELAQLLFEEALTNPKLSVVIGGGDSAAILNKIGTHQLKNLIKRCVEKQLASTINRDLLNMEFPVDDNYVLWNYFSSNFFVSTGGGASLEFLEMFLKNQGSGDLASFLPGTSTLMELTVV
;
A
#
# COMPACT_ATOMS: atom_id res chain seq x y z
N MET A 1 -21.83 13.64 15.96
CA MET A 1 -20.81 12.65 15.53
C MET A 1 -19.62 12.78 16.48
N ARG A 2 -19.14 11.67 17.06
CA ARG A 2 -17.87 11.67 17.83
C ARG A 2 -16.73 12.09 16.89
N SER A 3 -15.73 12.82 17.37
CA SER A 3 -14.57 13.14 16.54
C SER A 3 -13.86 11.83 16.15
N ILE A 4 -13.22 11.77 14.97
CA ILE A 4 -12.50 10.55 14.51
C ILE A 4 -11.48 10.05 15.54
N ASN A 5 -10.86 10.97 16.30
CA ASN A 5 -9.93 10.62 17.38
C ASN A 5 -10.62 9.94 18.58
N GLN A 6 -11.92 10.17 18.80
CA GLN A 6 -12.73 9.48 19.82
C GLN A 6 -13.31 8.14 19.32
N GLN A 7 -13.11 7.80 18.05
CA GLN A 7 -13.56 6.54 17.43
C GLN A 7 -12.45 5.49 17.30
N ILE A 8 -11.25 5.75 17.83
CA ILE A 8 -10.12 4.82 17.81
C ILE A 8 -9.87 4.35 19.24
N GLY A 9 -10.25 3.11 19.53
CA GLY A 9 -10.22 2.50 20.86
C GLY A 9 -8.92 1.76 21.17
N MET A 10 -7.97 1.77 20.24
CA MET A 10 -6.62 1.25 20.47
C MET A 10 -5.69 2.33 21.05
N ASN A 11 -4.84 1.94 22.00
CA ASN A 11 -3.78 2.82 22.50
C ASN A 11 -2.76 3.11 21.38
N SER A 12 -2.27 4.34 21.32
CA SER A 12 -1.31 4.79 20.30
C SER A 12 -0.05 5.34 20.93
N LEU A 13 1.08 5.17 20.25
CA LEU A 13 2.37 5.78 20.56
C LEU A 13 2.27 7.33 20.71
N ASP A 14 1.32 7.97 20.04
CA ASP A 14 1.16 9.44 20.08
C ASP A 14 0.94 10.01 21.47
N ILE A 15 0.20 9.26 22.31
CA ILE A 15 -0.26 9.68 23.64
C ILE A 15 0.64 9.18 24.78
N LEU A 16 1.74 8.48 24.47
CA LEU A 16 2.63 7.93 25.48
C LEU A 16 3.56 9.00 26.06
N ALA A 17 3.79 8.90 27.37
CA ALA A 17 4.79 9.68 28.08
C ALA A 17 6.21 9.12 27.84
N PRO A 18 7.26 9.98 27.85
CA PRO A 18 8.66 9.56 27.70
C PRO A 18 9.09 8.40 28.61
N ASP A 19 8.68 8.44 29.88
CA ASP A 19 9.14 7.49 30.90
C ASP A 19 8.65 6.06 30.67
N LEU A 20 7.62 5.86 29.84
CA LEU A 20 7.13 4.54 29.45
C LEU A 20 8.01 3.85 28.39
N LEU A 21 8.91 4.58 27.72
CA LEU A 21 9.74 4.06 26.63
C LEU A 21 11.24 4.15 26.93
N ARG A 22 11.67 5.07 27.81
CA ARG A 22 13.08 5.22 28.18
C ARG A 22 13.63 3.97 28.87
N GLY A 23 14.83 3.56 28.47
CA GLY A 23 15.50 2.34 28.92
C GLY A 23 14.87 1.02 28.46
N GLN A 24 13.69 1.04 27.84
CA GLN A 24 12.92 -0.15 27.49
C GLN A 24 13.45 -0.86 26.24
N THR A 25 13.13 -2.15 26.12
CA THR A 25 13.30 -2.93 24.89
C THR A 25 11.97 -2.99 24.13
N ILE A 26 11.95 -2.37 22.95
CA ILE A 26 10.75 -2.17 22.14
C ILE A 26 10.79 -3.11 20.95
N PHE A 27 9.85 -4.05 20.88
CA PHE A 27 9.59 -4.78 19.65
C PHE A 27 8.64 -3.99 18.74
N ILE A 28 9.06 -3.79 17.49
CA ILE A 28 8.30 -3.08 16.48
C ILE A 28 7.98 -4.04 15.33
N ARG A 29 6.69 -4.26 15.10
CA ARG A 29 6.21 -5.00 13.94
C ARG A 29 6.09 -4.06 12.74
N CYS A 30 7.03 -4.14 11.80
CA CYS A 30 7.08 -3.29 10.61
C CYS A 30 6.52 -4.00 9.37
N ASP A 31 6.08 -3.21 8.39
CA ASP A 31 5.74 -3.70 7.05
C ASP A 31 6.81 -3.25 6.03
N PHE A 32 7.98 -3.89 6.07
CA PHE A 32 9.06 -3.69 5.10
C PHE A 32 9.06 -4.72 3.97
N ASN A 33 7.86 -5.12 3.54
CA ASN A 33 7.71 -5.92 2.33
C ASN A 33 7.86 -5.00 1.10
N VAL A 34 9.11 -4.78 0.70
CA VAL A 34 9.51 -3.88 -0.39
C VAL A 34 9.87 -4.66 -1.65
N PRO A 35 9.64 -4.09 -2.85
CA PRO A 35 10.12 -4.68 -4.09
C PRO A 35 11.64 -4.66 -4.13
N LEU A 36 12.22 -5.75 -4.65
CA LEU A 36 13.65 -5.90 -4.84
C LEU A 36 13.95 -5.97 -6.34
N VAL A 37 15.07 -5.38 -6.75
CA VAL A 37 15.59 -5.46 -8.11
C VAL A 37 16.97 -6.11 -8.09
N ALA A 38 17.21 -7.00 -9.05
CA ALA A 38 18.52 -7.61 -9.23
C ALA A 38 19.54 -6.56 -9.71
N THR A 39 20.76 -6.67 -9.20
CA THR A 39 21.91 -5.90 -9.62
C THR A 39 22.69 -6.70 -10.67
N GLU A 40 23.52 -6.03 -11.45
CA GLU A 40 24.40 -6.67 -12.44
C GLU A 40 25.33 -7.74 -11.82
N LYS A 41 25.61 -7.60 -10.51
CA LYS A 41 26.44 -8.53 -9.73
C LYS A 41 25.66 -9.73 -9.16
N GLY A 42 24.38 -9.87 -9.49
CA GLY A 42 23.52 -10.96 -9.01
C GLY A 42 22.94 -10.79 -7.61
N TYR A 43 23.24 -9.68 -6.90
CA TYR A 43 22.61 -9.33 -5.62
C TYR A 43 21.28 -8.60 -5.81
N TYR A 44 20.48 -8.49 -4.77
CA TYR A 44 19.24 -7.70 -4.78
C TYR A 44 19.41 -6.39 -4.03
N ARG A 45 18.76 -5.33 -4.52
CA ARG A 45 18.64 -4.04 -3.82
C ARG A 45 17.18 -3.64 -3.70
N VAL A 46 16.86 -2.80 -2.72
CA VAL A 46 15.53 -2.22 -2.56
C VAL A 46 15.24 -1.30 -3.74
N ALA A 47 14.14 -1.56 -4.44
CA ALA A 47 13.69 -0.74 -5.57
C ALA A 47 12.79 0.43 -5.13
N ASP A 48 12.04 0.25 -4.04
CA ASP A 48 11.17 1.25 -3.44
C ASP A 48 11.27 1.17 -1.91
N ASP A 49 11.75 2.25 -1.28
CA ASP A 49 11.95 2.36 0.16
C ASP A 49 10.88 3.18 0.89
N THR A 50 9.78 3.53 0.21
CA THR A 50 8.66 4.34 0.76
C THR A 50 8.18 3.82 2.11
N ARG A 51 8.03 2.51 2.27
CA ARG A 51 7.60 1.87 3.53
C ARG A 51 8.56 2.13 4.69
N MET A 52 9.87 2.12 4.42
CA MET A 52 10.90 2.38 5.43
C MET A 52 10.96 3.86 5.78
N ARG A 53 10.91 4.76 4.79
CA ARG A 53 10.88 6.20 5.01
C ARG A 53 9.68 6.64 5.84
N ARG A 54 8.47 6.16 5.50
CA ARG A 54 7.26 6.42 6.28
C ARG A 54 7.39 5.97 7.73
N PHE A 55 7.96 4.79 7.97
CA PHE A 55 8.23 4.34 9.33
C PHE A 55 9.24 5.24 10.07
N LEU A 56 10.32 5.65 9.39
CA LEU A 56 11.34 6.53 9.94
C LEU A 56 10.77 7.90 10.32
N ASP A 57 9.97 8.51 9.44
CA ASP A 57 9.41 9.86 9.65
C ASP A 57 8.30 9.92 10.69
N THR A 58 7.63 8.81 10.95
CA THR A 58 6.46 8.75 11.84
C THR A 58 6.82 8.08 13.17
N THR A 59 6.73 6.75 13.23
CA THR A 59 6.90 5.97 14.45
C THR A 59 8.31 6.10 15.00
N PHE A 60 9.35 5.90 14.18
CA PHE A 60 10.73 5.93 14.67
C PHE A 60 11.08 7.32 15.21
N LYS A 61 10.80 8.39 14.44
CA LYS A 61 10.98 9.78 14.87
C LYS A 61 10.28 10.09 16.19
N LYS A 62 9.05 9.59 16.38
CA LYS A 62 8.31 9.77 17.64
C LYS A 62 8.97 9.03 18.81
N ILE A 63 9.40 7.78 18.62
CA ILE A 63 10.14 7.02 19.64
C ILE A 63 11.42 7.78 20.00
N HIS A 64 12.22 8.15 19.00
CA HIS A 64 13.47 8.85 19.19
C HIS A 64 13.28 10.18 19.95
N LYS A 65 12.24 10.96 19.63
CA LYS A 65 11.89 12.19 20.37
C LYS A 65 11.50 11.95 21.83
N LEU A 66 10.82 10.84 22.12
CA LEU A 66 10.41 10.51 23.50
C LEU A 66 11.58 9.98 24.32
N THR A 67 12.46 9.21 23.70
CA THR A 67 13.53 8.50 24.41
C THR A 67 14.88 9.20 24.37
N ASP A 68 15.08 10.17 23.48
CA ASP A 68 16.40 10.75 23.18
C ASP A 68 17.43 9.67 22.81
N GLY A 69 16.95 8.62 22.13
CA GLY A 69 17.75 7.43 21.82
C GLY A 69 17.93 6.45 22.98
N ASP A 70 17.49 6.75 24.21
CA ASP A 70 17.56 5.84 25.34
C ASP A 70 16.48 4.74 25.28
N CYS A 71 16.58 3.86 24.29
CA CYS A 71 15.78 2.64 24.18
C CYS A 71 16.50 1.61 23.31
N ARG A 72 16.05 0.37 23.36
CA ARG A 72 16.54 -0.75 22.54
C ARG A 72 15.46 -1.17 21.57
N ILE A 73 15.76 -1.29 20.28
CA ILE A 73 14.73 -1.57 19.27
C ILE A 73 14.96 -2.96 18.66
N ILE A 74 13.91 -3.78 18.61
CA ILE A 74 13.87 -5.04 17.86
C ILE A 74 12.87 -4.88 16.72
N ILE A 75 13.32 -5.01 15.47
CA ILE A 75 12.48 -4.89 14.28
C ILE A 75 12.13 -6.27 13.73
N GLY A 76 10.82 -6.54 13.65
CA GLY A 76 10.27 -7.72 12.97
C GLY A 76 9.52 -7.33 11.71
N SER A 77 10.00 -7.78 10.55
CA SER A 77 9.34 -7.60 9.25
C SER A 77 9.17 -8.91 8.49
N HIS A 78 8.37 -8.87 7.42
CA HIS A 78 8.31 -9.95 6.43
C HIS A 78 8.75 -9.44 5.06
N LEU A 79 9.23 -10.35 4.21
CA LEU A 79 9.61 -10.05 2.83
C LEU A 79 9.11 -11.17 1.93
N GLY A 80 8.33 -10.83 0.90
CA GLY A 80 7.77 -11.76 -0.07
C GLY A 80 7.06 -12.97 0.56
N ARG A 81 6.83 -14.03 -0.21
CA ARG A 81 6.07 -15.22 0.23
C ARG A 81 6.93 -16.47 0.11
N PRO A 82 7.91 -16.68 1.01
CA PRO A 82 8.86 -17.79 0.89
C PRO A 82 8.19 -19.16 0.78
N HIS A 83 7.12 -19.42 1.55
CA HIS A 83 6.42 -20.73 1.53
C HIS A 83 5.71 -21.06 0.21
N LYS A 84 5.53 -20.07 -0.68
CA LYS A 84 4.86 -20.28 -1.98
C LYS A 84 5.84 -20.59 -3.11
N GLN A 85 7.15 -20.52 -2.88
CA GLN A 85 8.17 -20.83 -3.86
C GLN A 85 8.94 -22.09 -3.42
N LYS A 86 9.17 -23.01 -4.36
CA LYS A 86 10.08 -24.16 -4.14
C LYS A 86 11.51 -23.67 -4.41
N GLY A 87 12.35 -23.59 -3.38
CA GLY A 87 13.79 -23.28 -3.50
C GLY A 87 14.27 -22.10 -2.64
N HIS A 88 15.53 -22.21 -2.18
CA HIS A 88 16.35 -21.29 -1.36
C HIS A 88 15.69 -20.78 -0.05
N ILE A 89 16.00 -21.45 1.05
CA ILE A 89 15.66 -21.05 2.42
C ILE A 89 16.93 -20.51 3.07
N GLY A 90 16.89 -19.31 3.65
CA GLY A 90 18.02 -18.74 4.39
C GLY A 90 18.63 -17.51 3.73
N TRP A 91 19.94 -17.32 3.91
CA TRP A 91 20.69 -16.14 3.48
C TRP A 91 20.82 -16.00 1.96
N ASP A 92 20.75 -17.11 1.22
CA ASP A 92 20.90 -17.18 -0.24
C ASP A 92 19.57 -17.00 -1.01
N GLY A 93 18.45 -16.82 -0.30
CA GLY A 93 17.13 -16.65 -0.90
C GLY A 93 16.79 -15.20 -1.25
N ILE A 94 15.98 -15.00 -2.31
CA ILE A 94 15.42 -13.70 -2.71
C ILE A 94 14.61 -13.01 -1.59
N PHE A 95 14.16 -13.76 -0.59
CA PHE A 95 13.41 -13.24 0.56
C PHE A 95 14.27 -13.04 1.81
N ASN A 96 15.58 -12.89 1.66
CA ASN A 96 16.50 -12.51 2.73
C ASN A 96 16.25 -11.04 3.15
N ILE A 97 15.92 -10.84 4.42
CA ILE A 97 15.62 -9.50 4.97
C ILE A 97 16.87 -8.64 5.14
N GLN A 98 18.09 -9.19 5.00
CA GLN A 98 19.32 -8.40 5.07
C GLN A 98 19.40 -7.31 4.00
N PHE A 99 18.84 -7.55 2.80
CA PHE A 99 18.71 -6.52 1.76
C PHE A 99 17.92 -5.30 2.26
N VAL A 100 16.89 -5.55 3.07
CA VAL A 100 16.04 -4.51 3.66
C VAL A 100 16.75 -3.84 4.83
N SER A 101 17.36 -4.60 5.74
CA SER A 101 18.02 -4.01 6.91
C SER A 101 19.25 -3.19 6.53
N SER A 102 20.01 -3.60 5.52
CA SER A 102 21.16 -2.83 5.00
C SER A 102 20.73 -1.48 4.40
N HIS A 103 19.65 -1.48 3.60
CA HIS A 103 19.08 -0.23 3.09
C HIS A 103 18.53 0.65 4.21
N PHE A 104 17.83 0.05 5.19
CA PHE A 104 17.34 0.77 6.37
C PHE A 104 18.49 1.44 7.16
N ASP A 105 19.61 0.72 7.36
CA ASP A 105 20.79 1.27 8.05
C ASP A 105 21.38 2.46 7.28
N THR A 106 21.36 2.42 5.95
CA THR A 106 21.76 3.57 5.12
C THR A 106 20.84 4.77 5.33
N LEU A 107 19.52 4.55 5.36
CA LEU A 107 18.53 5.63 5.56
C LEU A 107 18.63 6.25 6.95
N ILE A 108 18.74 5.41 7.99
CA ILE A 108 18.78 5.91 9.37
C ILE A 108 20.08 6.68 9.65
N ARG A 109 21.22 6.25 9.09
CA ARG A 109 22.49 6.97 9.22
C ARG A 109 22.46 8.36 8.60
N ARG A 110 21.75 8.51 7.48
CA ARG A 110 21.54 9.82 6.85
C ARG A 110 20.73 10.77 7.72
N LEU A 111 19.81 10.25 8.53
CA LEU A 111 18.89 11.06 9.34
C LEU A 111 19.41 11.32 10.76
N HIS A 112 20.09 10.35 11.36
CA HIS A 112 20.44 10.35 12.79
C HIS A 112 21.93 10.11 13.07
N GLY A 113 22.78 10.02 12.05
CA GLY A 113 24.20 9.71 12.21
C GLY A 113 24.44 8.23 12.52
N ASP A 114 25.62 7.88 13.03
CA ASP A 114 25.99 6.48 13.21
C ASP A 114 25.10 5.74 14.21
N THR A 115 24.46 4.67 13.74
CA THR A 115 23.60 3.78 14.53
C THR A 115 24.27 2.43 14.78
N TYR A 116 24.00 1.86 15.96
CA TYR A 116 24.40 0.48 16.28
C TYR A 116 23.34 -0.51 15.81
N THR A 117 23.42 -0.91 14.54
CA THR A 117 22.47 -1.85 13.92
C THR A 117 23.06 -3.25 13.86
N ILE A 118 22.35 -4.21 14.45
CA ILE A 118 22.67 -5.63 14.40
C ILE A 118 21.78 -6.30 13.35
N PHE A 119 22.40 -6.78 12.28
CA PHE A 119 21.72 -7.52 11.21
C PHE A 119 21.28 -8.92 11.67
N PRO A 120 20.29 -9.52 10.98
CA PRO A 120 19.90 -10.90 11.25
C PRO A 120 21.01 -11.87 10.83
N PRO A 121 21.19 -12.99 11.53
CA PRO A 121 22.23 -13.97 11.18
C PRO A 121 21.96 -14.62 9.82
N GLU A 122 23.02 -15.13 9.20
CA GLU A 122 22.93 -15.87 7.92
C GLU A 122 22.20 -17.20 8.09
N ILE A 123 22.40 -17.86 9.24
CA ILE A 123 21.74 -19.13 9.60
C ILE A 123 20.64 -18.84 10.61
N ILE A 124 19.42 -19.26 10.27
CA ILE A 124 18.25 -19.13 11.14
C ILE A 124 18.16 -20.40 11.99
N ASP A 125 18.52 -20.30 13.27
CA ASP A 125 18.12 -21.32 14.23
C ASP A 125 16.61 -21.17 14.56
N SER A 126 15.94 -22.27 14.93
CA SER A 126 14.48 -22.30 15.13
C SER A 126 13.98 -21.51 16.34
N HIS A 127 14.83 -21.19 17.32
CA HIS A 127 14.39 -20.63 18.60
C HIS A 127 14.86 -19.17 18.81
N MET A 128 15.79 -18.71 17.99
CA MET A 128 16.51 -17.44 18.02
C MET A 128 17.07 -17.01 19.39
N LYS A 129 17.21 -17.93 20.33
CA LYS A 129 17.56 -17.63 21.74
C LYS A 129 18.81 -16.77 21.83
N HIS A 130 19.91 -17.18 21.20
CA HIS A 130 21.17 -16.42 21.27
C HIS A 130 21.09 -15.03 20.63
N SER A 131 20.35 -14.89 19.53
CA SER A 131 20.15 -13.60 18.84
C SER A 131 19.29 -12.65 19.66
N LEU A 132 18.29 -13.17 20.39
CA LEU A 132 17.45 -12.42 21.30
C LEU A 132 18.14 -12.13 22.64
N GLU A 133 19.07 -12.97 23.09
CA GLU A 133 19.86 -12.77 24.31
C GLU A 133 20.69 -11.48 24.27
N ILE A 134 21.16 -11.08 23.08
CA ILE A 134 21.87 -9.81 22.88
C ILE A 134 20.97 -8.62 23.24
N ALA A 135 19.67 -8.72 22.96
CA ALA A 135 18.70 -7.71 23.35
C ALA A 135 18.32 -7.80 24.83
N SER A 136 18.22 -9.00 25.42
CA SER A 136 17.77 -9.19 26.81
C SER A 136 18.82 -8.85 27.87
N HIS A 137 20.12 -9.08 27.62
CA HIS A 137 21.18 -8.86 28.61
C HIS A 137 21.75 -7.43 28.61
N LYS A 138 21.02 -6.45 28.05
CA LYS A 138 21.51 -5.08 27.82
C LYS A 138 22.86 -5.00 27.09
N ARG A 139 23.27 -6.07 26.39
CA ARG A 139 24.47 -6.08 25.53
C ARG A 139 24.28 -5.16 24.33
N MET A 140 23.04 -4.96 23.91
CA MET A 140 22.69 -3.89 23.00
C MET A 140 22.77 -2.54 23.72
N PRO A 141 23.58 -1.57 23.25
CA PRO A 141 23.64 -0.24 23.85
C PRO A 141 22.29 0.49 23.69
N PRO A 142 22.02 1.52 24.52
CA PRO A 142 20.95 2.47 24.23
C PRO A 142 21.06 2.98 22.79
N GLY A 143 19.94 3.04 22.07
CA GLY A 143 19.86 3.41 20.66
C GLY A 143 20.13 2.25 19.70
N GLY A 144 20.54 1.08 20.20
CA GLY A 144 20.81 -0.10 19.37
C GLY A 144 19.55 -0.68 18.72
N ILE A 145 19.71 -1.16 17.48
CA ILE A 145 18.64 -1.70 16.64
C ILE A 145 18.98 -3.13 16.24
N LYS A 146 18.14 -4.09 16.57
CA LYS A 146 18.25 -5.50 16.15
C LYS A 146 17.20 -5.84 15.11
N PHE A 147 17.64 -6.28 13.93
CA PHE A 147 16.74 -6.88 12.95
C PHE A 147 16.59 -8.38 13.18
N LEU A 148 15.34 -8.86 13.18
CA LEU A 148 15.03 -10.27 13.14
C LEU A 148 15.05 -10.80 11.70
N PRO A 149 15.33 -12.10 11.49
CA PRO A 149 15.11 -12.73 10.19
C PRO A 149 13.67 -12.54 9.69
N ASN A 150 13.45 -12.80 8.41
CA ASN A 150 12.13 -12.70 7.81
C ASN A 150 11.10 -13.53 8.60
N LEU A 151 10.12 -12.85 9.20
CA LEU A 151 9.16 -13.46 10.11
C LEU A 151 8.34 -14.57 9.45
N ARG A 152 8.23 -14.59 8.12
CA ARG A 152 7.58 -15.70 7.41
C ARG A 152 8.40 -17.00 7.57
N TYR A 153 9.74 -16.97 7.50
CA TYR A 153 10.56 -18.16 7.77
C TYR A 153 10.47 -18.65 9.24
N LEU A 154 10.37 -17.73 10.18
CA LEU A 154 10.30 -18.02 11.63
C LEU A 154 8.91 -18.52 12.06
N LEU A 155 7.86 -18.02 11.41
CA LEU A 155 6.46 -18.31 11.74
C LEU A 155 5.78 -19.14 10.63
N ASP A 156 6.57 -19.97 9.94
CA ASP A 156 6.13 -20.82 8.85
C ASP A 156 5.00 -21.76 9.33
N PRO A 157 3.80 -21.71 8.73
CA PRO A 157 2.70 -22.59 9.13
C PRO A 157 2.94 -24.07 8.79
N SER A 158 3.91 -24.39 7.91
CA SER A 158 4.29 -25.78 7.60
C SER A 158 5.17 -26.42 8.68
N LYS A 159 5.82 -25.62 9.54
CA LYS A 159 6.61 -26.11 10.66
C LYS A 159 5.71 -26.43 11.85
N PRO A 160 6.11 -27.38 12.73
CA PRO A 160 5.37 -27.67 13.95
C PRO A 160 5.13 -26.39 14.77
N ASP A 161 3.88 -26.23 15.22
CA ASP A 161 3.40 -25.01 15.86
C ASP A 161 4.15 -24.66 17.16
N THR A 162 4.73 -25.68 17.82
CA THR A 162 5.60 -25.55 18.99
C THR A 162 6.77 -24.60 18.75
N TYR A 163 7.48 -24.70 17.61
CA TYR A 163 8.62 -23.82 17.31
C TYR A 163 8.23 -22.36 17.22
N SER A 164 7.15 -22.07 16.48
CA SER A 164 6.68 -20.69 16.35
C SER A 164 6.19 -20.13 17.68
N LYS A 165 5.54 -20.96 18.51
CA LYS A 165 5.07 -20.55 19.84
C LYS A 165 6.25 -20.23 20.75
N GLU A 166 7.24 -21.10 20.83
CA GLU A 166 8.46 -20.88 21.62
C GLU A 166 9.18 -19.60 21.22
N PHE A 167 9.36 -19.36 19.93
CA PHE A 167 9.94 -18.11 19.45
C PHE A 167 9.13 -16.87 19.89
N ILE A 168 7.80 -16.94 19.82
CA ILE A 168 6.93 -15.85 20.29
C ILE A 168 7.04 -15.65 21.81
N TYR A 169 7.16 -16.72 22.59
CA TYR A 169 7.39 -16.63 24.04
C TYR A 169 8.73 -15.98 24.38
N GLU A 170 9.82 -16.38 23.72
CA GLU A 170 11.13 -15.77 23.93
C GLU A 170 11.12 -14.29 23.52
N LEU A 171 10.49 -13.95 22.39
CA LEU A 171 10.35 -12.57 21.94
C LEU A 171 9.52 -11.73 22.92
N ALA A 172 8.43 -12.29 23.47
CA ALA A 172 7.65 -11.62 24.51
C ALA A 172 8.45 -11.43 25.79
N LYS A 173 9.33 -12.37 26.16
CA LYS A 173 10.18 -12.28 27.36
C LYS A 173 11.16 -11.11 27.27
N VAL A 174 11.82 -10.93 26.12
CA VAL A 174 12.83 -9.87 25.90
C VAL A 174 12.24 -8.49 25.64
N SER A 175 10.99 -8.41 25.16
CA SER A 175 10.37 -7.14 24.80
C SER A 175 9.54 -6.60 25.97
N ASP A 176 9.76 -5.34 26.33
CA ASP A 176 8.97 -4.63 27.34
C ASP A 176 7.76 -3.92 26.71
N VAL A 177 7.91 -3.50 25.45
CA VAL A 177 6.90 -2.78 24.68
C VAL A 177 6.70 -3.43 23.31
N TYR A 178 5.44 -3.58 22.90
CA TYR A 178 5.05 -3.97 21.55
C TYR A 178 4.44 -2.79 20.81
N ILE A 179 4.95 -2.49 19.61
CA ILE A 179 4.42 -1.46 18.72
C ILE A 179 4.07 -2.08 17.37
N ASN A 180 2.78 -2.07 17.00
CA ASN A 180 2.36 -2.49 15.65
C ASN A 180 2.39 -1.30 14.68
N CYS A 181 3.27 -1.37 13.67
CA CYS A 181 3.34 -0.42 12.55
C CYS A 181 2.92 -1.05 11.22
N ALA A 182 2.50 -2.32 11.22
CA ALA A 182 2.27 -3.10 10.02
C ALA A 182 0.79 -3.10 9.61
N PHE A 183 0.26 -1.93 9.20
CA PHE A 183 -1.13 -1.81 8.74
C PHE A 183 -1.43 -2.79 7.59
N GLY A 184 -0.53 -2.92 6.60
CA GLY A 184 -0.67 -3.86 5.50
C GLY A 184 -0.70 -5.34 5.89
N CYS A 185 -0.26 -5.69 7.10
CA CYS A 185 -0.36 -7.04 7.65
C CYS A 185 -1.59 -7.25 8.54
N SER A 186 -2.29 -6.17 8.93
CA SER A 186 -3.30 -6.21 9.98
C SER A 186 -4.64 -6.82 9.53
N HIS A 187 -4.83 -7.02 8.23
CA HIS A 187 -5.93 -7.82 7.69
C HIS A 187 -5.75 -9.34 7.88
N ARG A 188 -4.61 -9.78 8.43
CA ARG A 188 -4.30 -11.21 8.64
C ARG A 188 -4.03 -11.51 10.10
N THR A 189 -4.55 -12.64 10.55
CA THR A 189 -4.26 -13.20 11.87
C THR A 189 -2.96 -14.01 11.83
N THR A 190 -1.82 -13.35 11.99
CA THR A 190 -0.50 -14.02 12.11
C THR A 190 -0.03 -14.00 13.56
N LYS A 191 0.85 -14.93 13.96
CA LYS A 191 1.36 -15.00 15.34
C LYS A 191 2.02 -13.70 15.82
N SER A 192 2.74 -12.99 14.96
CA SER A 192 3.37 -11.68 15.30
C SER A 192 2.39 -10.50 15.40
N ILE A 193 1.18 -10.63 14.85
CA ILE A 193 0.12 -9.60 14.86
C ILE A 193 -0.93 -9.90 15.93
N LYS A 194 -1.21 -11.18 16.20
CA LYS A 194 -2.25 -11.61 17.13
C LYS A 194 -1.68 -12.19 18.43
N MET A 195 -0.91 -13.28 18.32
CA MET A 195 -0.45 -14.05 19.49
C MET A 195 0.53 -13.26 20.37
N LEU A 196 1.54 -12.60 19.78
CA LEU A 196 2.54 -11.83 20.53
C LEU A 196 1.93 -10.68 21.37
N PRO A 197 1.13 -9.77 20.79
CA PRO A 197 0.52 -8.71 21.59
C PRO A 197 -0.48 -9.24 22.64
N GLN A 198 -1.23 -10.31 22.35
CA GLN A 198 -2.09 -10.95 23.36
C GLN A 198 -1.27 -11.48 24.54
N LEU A 199 -0.18 -12.19 24.27
CA LEU A 199 0.73 -12.70 25.30
C LEU A 199 1.40 -11.59 26.11
N MET A 200 1.83 -10.50 25.46
CA MET A 200 2.42 -9.37 26.17
C MET A 200 1.39 -8.65 27.05
N LYS A 201 0.13 -8.54 26.60
CA LYS A 201 -0.97 -8.03 27.41
C LYS A 201 -1.21 -8.87 28.67
N THR A 202 -1.24 -10.20 28.57
CA THR A 202 -1.41 -11.07 29.76
C THR A 202 -0.25 -10.94 30.76
N GLN A 203 0.92 -10.48 30.31
CA GLN A 203 2.07 -10.14 31.14
C GLN A 203 2.07 -8.68 31.65
N ASN A 204 0.96 -7.95 31.48
CA ASN A 204 0.82 -6.53 31.81
C ASN A 204 1.87 -5.61 31.12
N LYS A 205 2.35 -6.01 29.94
CA LYS A 205 3.30 -5.22 29.14
C LYS A 205 2.58 -4.25 28.22
N LEU A 206 3.28 -3.20 27.83
CA LEU A 206 2.70 -2.13 27.00
C LEU A 206 2.55 -2.59 25.55
N VAL A 207 1.32 -2.51 25.02
CA VAL A 207 0.97 -2.89 23.65
C VAL A 207 0.22 -1.74 22.99
N VAL A 208 0.80 -1.17 21.93
CA VAL A 208 0.26 0.03 21.27
C VAL A 208 0.35 -0.02 19.74
N ALA A 209 -0.47 0.79 19.08
CA ALA A 209 -0.33 1.14 17.68
C ALA A 209 0.78 2.17 17.48
N GLY A 210 1.67 1.94 16.51
CA GLY A 210 2.61 2.97 16.06
C GLY A 210 1.92 4.08 15.28
N ASN A 211 2.56 5.24 15.18
CA ASN A 211 2.06 6.40 14.47
C ASN A 211 1.67 6.07 13.02
N LEU A 212 2.50 5.32 12.30
CA LEU A 212 2.22 4.94 10.92
C LEU A 212 0.88 4.21 10.76
N LEU A 213 0.61 3.23 11.64
CA LEU A 213 -0.63 2.45 11.61
C LEU A 213 -1.83 3.31 12.05
N ASN A 214 -1.63 4.18 13.04
CA ASN A 214 -2.66 5.12 13.50
C ASN A 214 -3.07 6.11 12.39
N GLU A 215 -2.11 6.67 11.67
CA GLU A 215 -2.36 7.58 10.55
C GLU A 215 -3.10 6.90 9.39
N GLU A 216 -2.73 5.68 9.02
CA GLU A 216 -3.44 4.89 8.01
C GLU A 216 -4.93 4.73 8.36
N ILE A 217 -5.23 4.31 9.60
CA ILE A 217 -6.61 4.12 10.06
C ILE A 217 -7.37 5.45 10.09
N LYS A 218 -6.75 6.53 10.57
CA LYS A 218 -7.36 7.86 10.60
C LYS A 218 -7.68 8.38 9.20
N LYS A 219 -6.73 8.30 8.27
CA LYS A 219 -6.88 8.80 6.90
C LYS A 219 -7.90 7.97 6.12
N LEU A 220 -7.84 6.64 6.21
CA LEU A 220 -8.83 5.76 5.57
C LEU A 220 -10.22 5.89 6.19
N GLY A 221 -10.32 5.98 7.52
CA GLY A 221 -11.59 6.19 8.22
C GLY A 221 -12.21 7.56 7.88
N SER A 222 -11.40 8.62 7.86
CA SER A 222 -11.83 9.95 7.42
C SER A 222 -12.31 9.94 5.96
N PHE A 223 -11.59 9.24 5.08
CA PHE A 223 -11.98 9.08 3.69
C PHE A 223 -13.31 8.32 3.58
N GLY A 224 -13.42 7.16 4.22
CA GLY A 224 -14.64 6.35 4.24
C GLY A 224 -15.84 7.15 4.75
N GLN A 225 -15.67 7.95 5.80
CA GLN A 225 -16.75 8.79 6.34
C GLN A 225 -17.19 9.85 5.32
N ARG A 226 -16.25 10.45 4.58
CA ARG A 226 -16.57 11.40 3.51
C ARG A 226 -17.33 10.72 2.36
N VAL A 227 -16.98 9.48 2.02
CA VAL A 227 -17.71 8.69 1.02
C VAL A 227 -19.14 8.43 1.45
N ILE A 228 -19.37 8.07 2.71
CA ILE A 228 -20.73 7.84 3.25
C ILE A 228 -21.54 9.14 3.26
N ASN A 229 -20.94 10.27 3.66
CA ASN A 229 -21.64 11.55 3.76
C ASN A 229 -21.94 12.15 2.38
N HIS A 230 -21.04 11.99 1.40
CA HIS A 230 -21.13 12.59 0.07
C HIS A 230 -20.78 11.59 -1.05
N PRO A 231 -21.58 10.52 -1.23
CA PRO A 231 -21.27 9.48 -2.21
C PRO A 231 -21.32 10.00 -3.65
N SER A 232 -22.25 10.91 -3.97
CA SER A 232 -22.38 11.56 -5.29
C SER A 232 -21.22 12.50 -5.66
N LYS A 233 -20.29 12.78 -4.75
CA LYS A 233 -19.05 13.52 -4.98
C LYS A 233 -17.80 12.66 -4.91
N THR A 234 -17.98 11.34 -4.97
CA THR A 234 -16.90 10.35 -4.86
C THR A 234 -16.67 9.65 -6.19
N VAL A 235 -15.41 9.55 -6.60
CA VAL A 235 -14.94 8.78 -7.75
C VAL A 235 -13.97 7.70 -7.28
N ILE A 236 -14.14 6.50 -7.80
CA ILE A 236 -13.23 5.37 -7.55
C ILE A 236 -12.46 5.08 -8.84
N ILE A 237 -11.14 4.90 -8.74
CA ILE A 237 -10.26 4.53 -9.84
C ILE A 237 -9.70 3.15 -9.49
N ALA A 238 -10.08 2.12 -10.25
CA ALA A 238 -9.67 0.75 -10.00
C ALA A 238 -8.84 0.23 -11.19
N GLY A 239 -7.62 -0.20 -10.91
CA GLY A 239 -6.70 -0.76 -11.89
C GLY A 239 -6.08 -2.07 -11.47
N GLY A 240 -5.08 -2.54 -12.21
CA GLY A 240 -4.37 -3.79 -11.96
C GLY A 240 -4.86 -4.94 -12.82
N ALA A 241 -4.50 -6.17 -12.42
CA ALA A 241 -4.65 -7.34 -13.27
C ALA A 241 -5.89 -8.20 -12.99
N LYS A 242 -6.47 -8.11 -11.79
CA LYS A 242 -7.54 -9.01 -11.33
C LYS A 242 -8.70 -8.23 -10.74
N VAL A 243 -9.91 -8.57 -11.16
CA VAL A 243 -11.19 -8.07 -10.63
C VAL A 243 -11.49 -8.73 -9.28
N SER A 244 -11.19 -10.03 -9.14
CA SER A 244 -11.42 -10.83 -7.92
C SER A 244 -10.78 -10.22 -6.67
N ASP A 245 -9.59 -9.63 -6.78
CA ASP A 245 -8.90 -8.98 -5.66
C ASP A 245 -9.63 -7.71 -5.15
N LYS A 246 -10.54 -7.13 -5.95
CA LYS A 246 -11.26 -5.88 -5.63
C LYS A 246 -12.78 -6.02 -5.63
N ILE A 247 -13.31 -7.21 -5.88
CA ILE A 247 -14.74 -7.40 -6.12
C ILE A 247 -15.60 -6.91 -4.95
N ASN A 248 -15.22 -7.27 -3.72
CA ASN A 248 -16.04 -6.95 -2.55
C ASN A 248 -16.09 -5.45 -2.29
N VAL A 249 -14.93 -4.77 -2.33
CA VAL A 249 -14.86 -3.33 -2.11
C VAL A 249 -15.55 -2.55 -3.25
N LEU A 250 -15.46 -3.02 -4.51
CA LEU A 250 -16.20 -2.43 -5.63
C LEU A 250 -17.71 -2.57 -5.43
N LYS A 251 -18.19 -3.76 -5.02
CA LYS A 251 -19.60 -3.95 -4.65
C LYS A 251 -20.01 -2.98 -3.53
N GLN A 252 -19.18 -2.75 -2.52
CA GLN A 252 -19.51 -1.77 -1.47
C GLN A 252 -19.60 -0.34 -2.00
N PHE A 253 -18.68 0.09 -2.87
CA PHE A 253 -18.76 1.42 -3.47
C PHE A 253 -20.02 1.60 -4.35
N VAL A 254 -20.38 0.57 -5.13
CA VAL A 254 -21.62 0.58 -5.90
C VAL A 254 -22.84 0.63 -4.99
N HIS A 255 -22.85 -0.15 -3.90
CA HIS A 255 -23.93 -0.18 -2.93
C HIS A 255 -24.14 1.19 -2.25
N VAL A 256 -23.04 1.85 -1.88
CA VAL A 256 -23.06 3.20 -1.29
C VAL A 256 -23.52 4.27 -2.28
N GLY A 257 -23.49 3.99 -3.59
CA GLY A 257 -23.97 4.89 -4.63
C GLY A 257 -22.96 5.98 -4.98
N VAL A 258 -21.67 5.63 -5.09
CA VAL A 258 -20.65 6.57 -5.56
C VAL A 258 -21.00 7.13 -6.94
N LYS A 259 -20.50 8.32 -7.27
CA LYS A 259 -20.79 8.95 -8.55
C LYS A 259 -20.34 8.13 -9.75
N ALA A 260 -19.08 7.69 -9.70
CA ALA A 260 -18.48 6.95 -10.79
C ALA A 260 -17.37 6.02 -10.32
N ILE A 261 -17.17 4.94 -11.07
CA ILE A 261 -16.05 4.02 -10.92
C ILE A 261 -15.35 3.92 -12.28
N PHE A 262 -14.14 4.45 -12.36
CA PHE A 262 -13.25 4.35 -13.51
C PHE A 262 -12.44 3.05 -13.41
N ILE A 263 -12.52 2.21 -14.43
CA ILE A 263 -11.79 0.93 -14.51
C ILE A 263 -10.64 1.08 -15.51
N GLY A 264 -9.42 0.70 -15.15
CA GLY A 264 -8.29 0.65 -16.08
C GLY A 264 -7.36 -0.53 -15.82
N GLY A 265 -6.15 -0.50 -16.37
CA GLY A 265 -5.20 -1.59 -16.28
C GLY A 265 -5.64 -2.84 -17.03
N LYS A 266 -4.96 -3.96 -16.82
CA LYS A 266 -5.26 -5.23 -17.50
C LYS A 266 -6.67 -5.76 -17.20
N MET A 267 -7.24 -5.45 -16.02
CA MET A 267 -8.59 -5.89 -15.64
C MET A 267 -9.69 -5.30 -16.52
N VAL A 268 -9.46 -4.19 -17.21
CA VAL A 268 -10.42 -3.59 -18.15
C VAL A 268 -10.83 -4.56 -19.25
N ASN A 269 -9.93 -5.47 -19.65
CA ASN A 269 -10.18 -6.47 -20.69
C ASN A 269 -11.36 -7.37 -20.28
N SER A 270 -11.47 -7.73 -19.01
CA SER A 270 -12.60 -8.51 -18.49
C SER A 270 -13.92 -7.75 -18.59
N PHE A 271 -13.92 -6.44 -18.39
CA PHE A 271 -15.11 -5.59 -18.54
C PHE A 271 -15.51 -5.40 -20.00
N LEU A 272 -14.55 -5.19 -20.90
CA LEU A 272 -14.80 -5.07 -22.34
C LEU A 272 -15.41 -6.36 -22.90
N ILE A 273 -14.87 -7.51 -22.51
CA ILE A 273 -15.43 -8.82 -22.88
C ILE A 273 -16.82 -8.98 -22.27
N ALA A 274 -17.00 -8.74 -20.97
CA ALA A 274 -18.30 -8.88 -20.32
C ALA A 274 -19.40 -8.00 -20.94
N GLN A 275 -19.06 -6.81 -21.47
CA GLN A 275 -20.02 -5.98 -22.22
C GLN A 275 -20.43 -6.63 -23.56
N LYS A 276 -19.47 -7.19 -24.30
CA LYS A 276 -19.74 -7.90 -25.57
C LYS A 276 -20.53 -9.19 -25.33
N GLU A 277 -20.22 -9.92 -24.26
CA GLU A 277 -20.89 -11.17 -23.89
C GLU A 277 -22.37 -10.98 -23.54
N LYS A 278 -22.77 -9.82 -23.00
CA LYS A 278 -24.19 -9.51 -22.75
C LYS A 278 -25.05 -9.46 -24.01
N LEU A 279 -24.43 -9.39 -25.19
CA LEU A 279 -25.10 -9.43 -26.48
C LEU A 279 -25.18 -10.86 -27.06
N LYS A 280 -24.48 -11.84 -26.46
CA LYS A 280 -24.46 -13.23 -26.91
C LYS A 280 -25.50 -14.08 -26.16
N ILE A 281 -25.97 -15.13 -26.82
CA ILE A 281 -26.92 -16.11 -26.26
C ILE A 281 -26.19 -17.18 -25.43
N THR A 282 -24.95 -17.51 -25.81
CA THR A 282 -24.14 -18.56 -25.18
C THR A 282 -23.27 -17.99 -24.05
N PRO A 283 -23.08 -18.73 -22.94
CA PRO A 283 -22.17 -18.30 -21.87
C PRO A 283 -20.71 -18.23 -22.35
N PHE A 284 -19.97 -17.24 -21.84
CA PHE A 284 -18.53 -17.11 -22.09
C PHE A 284 -17.77 -18.36 -21.65
N SER A 285 -16.99 -18.92 -22.57
CA SER A 285 -16.30 -20.19 -22.38
C SER A 285 -14.83 -20.10 -22.76
N LEU A 286 -14.07 -21.19 -22.57
CA LEU A 286 -12.65 -21.24 -22.92
C LEU A 286 -12.38 -20.93 -24.39
N THR A 287 -13.29 -21.26 -25.30
CA THR A 287 -13.14 -21.00 -26.73
C THR A 287 -13.37 -19.54 -27.11
N ASP A 288 -13.97 -18.75 -26.21
CA ASP A 288 -14.24 -17.33 -26.41
C ASP A 288 -13.11 -16.43 -25.89
N ILE A 289 -12.10 -17.00 -25.21
CA ILE A 289 -10.95 -16.24 -24.71
C ILE A 289 -10.11 -15.76 -25.89
N PRO A 290 -9.86 -14.45 -26.02
CA PRO A 290 -9.04 -13.93 -27.10
C PRO A 290 -7.63 -14.52 -27.12
N ARG A 291 -7.09 -14.76 -28.31
CA ARG A 291 -5.78 -15.40 -28.51
C ARG A 291 -4.65 -14.70 -27.75
N THR A 292 -4.67 -13.37 -27.68
CA THR A 292 -3.64 -12.59 -26.99
C THR A 292 -3.69 -12.74 -25.46
N LEU A 293 -4.85 -13.13 -24.91
CA LEU A 293 -5.08 -13.30 -23.47
C LEU A 293 -5.01 -14.77 -23.04
N LEU A 294 -5.05 -15.69 -24.00
CA LEU A 294 -4.96 -17.13 -23.75
C LEU A 294 -3.58 -17.50 -23.20
N SER A 295 -3.56 -18.18 -22.06
CA SER A 295 -2.35 -18.74 -21.46
C SER A 295 -2.21 -20.23 -21.79
N SER A 296 -0.98 -20.74 -21.80
CA SER A 296 -0.73 -22.19 -21.86
C SER A 296 -1.16 -22.93 -20.58
N ASN A 297 -1.42 -22.20 -19.50
CA ASN A 297 -1.89 -22.76 -18.24
C ASN A 297 -3.43 -22.72 -18.15
N GLU A 298 -4.06 -23.89 -18.13
CA GLU A 298 -5.52 -24.01 -18.02
C GLU A 298 -6.12 -23.35 -16.78
N GLU A 299 -5.41 -23.35 -15.65
CA GLU A 299 -5.89 -22.72 -14.41
C GLU A 299 -5.98 -21.20 -14.57
N ILE A 300 -5.03 -20.59 -15.28
CA ILE A 300 -5.06 -19.16 -15.59
C ILE A 300 -6.25 -18.82 -16.48
N ASN A 301 -6.52 -19.65 -17.49
CA ASN A 301 -7.66 -19.45 -18.40
C ASN A 301 -9.00 -19.62 -17.66
N LYS A 302 -9.13 -20.64 -16.81
CA LYS A 302 -10.32 -20.84 -15.95
C LYS A 302 -10.52 -19.66 -15.01
N ASN A 303 -9.45 -19.17 -14.39
CA ASN A 303 -9.52 -17.97 -13.54
C ASN A 303 -9.97 -16.76 -14.36
N PHE A 304 -9.48 -16.58 -15.59
CA PHE A 304 -9.90 -15.46 -16.45
C PHE A 304 -11.39 -15.47 -16.77
N ILE A 305 -11.99 -16.64 -17.01
CA ILE A 305 -13.45 -16.77 -17.18
C ILE A 305 -14.18 -16.25 -15.93
N ASN A 306 -13.70 -16.61 -14.75
CA ASN A 306 -14.25 -16.10 -13.49
C ASN A 306 -14.09 -14.57 -13.39
N GLU A 307 -12.95 -13.99 -13.80
CA GLU A 307 -12.77 -12.53 -13.83
C GLU A 307 -13.79 -11.82 -14.74
N VAL A 308 -14.09 -12.40 -15.92
CA VAL A 308 -15.12 -11.88 -16.85
C VAL A 308 -16.52 -11.96 -16.22
N ALA A 309 -16.86 -13.08 -15.57
CA ALA A 309 -18.14 -13.23 -14.88
C ALA A 309 -18.31 -12.18 -13.76
N LEU A 310 -17.27 -11.99 -12.94
CA LEU A 310 -17.24 -10.99 -11.88
C LEU A 310 -17.36 -9.56 -12.42
N ALA A 311 -16.72 -9.25 -13.56
CA ALA A 311 -16.88 -7.96 -14.23
C ALA A 311 -18.33 -7.74 -14.71
N GLY A 312 -18.97 -8.80 -15.25
CA GLY A 312 -20.38 -8.81 -15.62
C GLY A 312 -21.31 -8.49 -14.47
N GLU A 313 -21.09 -9.11 -13.30
CA GLU A 313 -21.85 -8.84 -12.07
C GLU A 313 -21.74 -7.36 -11.64
N ILE A 314 -20.53 -6.79 -11.67
CA ILE A 314 -20.34 -5.37 -11.32
C ILE A 314 -21.04 -4.45 -12.31
N LEU A 315 -20.98 -4.77 -13.62
CA LEU A 315 -21.69 -4.00 -14.65
C LEU A 315 -23.20 -3.96 -14.40
N ASP A 316 -23.80 -5.10 -14.03
CA ASP A 316 -25.24 -5.15 -13.74
C ASP A 316 -25.57 -4.41 -12.45
N PHE A 317 -24.78 -4.63 -11.40
CA PHE A 317 -25.02 -4.00 -10.12
C PHE A 317 -24.86 -2.47 -10.19
N ALA A 318 -23.88 -1.98 -10.95
CA ALA A 318 -23.69 -0.55 -11.19
C ALA A 318 -24.87 0.06 -11.96
N LYS A 319 -25.40 -0.64 -12.98
CA LYS A 319 -26.61 -0.22 -13.71
C LYS A 319 -27.84 -0.16 -12.78
N GLU A 320 -28.05 -1.18 -11.96
CA GLU A 320 -29.15 -1.23 -10.99
C GLU A 320 -29.09 -0.05 -10.00
N LYS A 321 -27.90 0.25 -9.47
CA LYS A 321 -27.67 1.34 -8.52
C LYS A 321 -27.44 2.71 -9.15
N LYS A 322 -27.51 2.82 -10.49
CA LYS A 322 -27.27 4.06 -11.24
C LYS A 322 -25.90 4.68 -10.94
N VAL A 323 -24.90 3.84 -10.72
CA VAL A 323 -23.50 4.24 -10.56
C VAL A 323 -22.83 4.20 -11.93
N ASN A 324 -22.15 5.28 -12.30
CA ASN A 324 -21.52 5.37 -13.62
C ASN A 324 -20.22 4.55 -13.64
N LEU A 325 -20.25 3.39 -14.28
CA LEU A 325 -19.03 2.65 -14.59
C LEU A 325 -18.41 3.22 -15.86
N ILE A 326 -17.19 3.74 -15.76
CA ILE A 326 -16.47 4.40 -16.86
C ILE A 326 -15.29 3.52 -17.26
N LEU A 327 -15.21 3.20 -18.55
CA LEU A 327 -14.05 2.55 -19.17
C LEU A 327 -13.22 3.59 -19.96
N PRO A 328 -11.94 3.33 -20.23
CA PRO A 328 -11.11 4.15 -21.09
C PRO A 328 -11.69 4.27 -22.50
N GLU A 329 -11.52 5.45 -23.10
CA GLU A 329 -11.96 5.74 -24.47
C GLU A 329 -10.91 5.39 -25.52
N ASP A 330 -9.67 5.25 -25.10
CA ASP A 330 -8.55 4.87 -25.94
C ASP A 330 -7.45 4.20 -25.10
N TYR A 331 -6.65 3.39 -25.78
CA TYR A 331 -5.67 2.51 -25.18
C TYR A 331 -4.37 2.56 -25.98
N LYS A 332 -3.24 2.42 -25.29
CA LYS A 332 -1.97 2.10 -25.94
C LYS A 332 -1.94 0.60 -26.24
N CYS A 333 -1.99 0.28 -27.51
CA CYS A 333 -2.04 -1.08 -28.03
C CYS A 333 -0.71 -1.46 -28.70
N VAL A 334 -0.38 -2.75 -28.61
CA VAL A 334 0.77 -3.37 -29.25
C VAL A 334 0.39 -4.73 -29.84
N ASP A 335 1.09 -5.14 -30.90
CA ASP A 335 0.94 -6.48 -31.47
C ASP A 335 1.55 -7.56 -30.56
N GLU A 336 2.65 -7.22 -29.87
CA GLU A 336 3.39 -8.14 -29.00
C GLU A 336 3.82 -7.43 -27.72
N PHE A 337 3.89 -8.18 -26.60
CA PHE A 337 4.21 -7.61 -25.30
C PHE A 337 5.52 -6.80 -25.28
N LYS A 338 6.55 -7.27 -25.99
CA LYS A 338 7.87 -6.60 -26.04
C LYS A 338 8.03 -5.60 -27.19
N ALA A 339 6.94 -5.21 -27.85
CA ALA A 339 7.00 -4.27 -28.96
C ALA A 339 7.65 -2.94 -28.50
N PRO A 340 8.53 -2.34 -29.33
CA PRO A 340 9.21 -1.09 -29.00
C PRO A 340 8.30 0.13 -29.15
N THR A 341 7.26 0.02 -29.96
CA THR A 341 6.32 1.10 -30.29
C THR A 341 4.89 0.64 -30.03
N PHE A 342 4.01 1.61 -29.75
CA PHE A 342 2.57 1.40 -29.60
C PHE A 342 1.80 2.26 -30.58
N PHE A 343 0.53 1.92 -30.78
CA PHE A 343 -0.46 2.73 -31.46
C PHE A 343 -1.67 2.94 -30.54
N ILE A 344 -2.52 3.89 -30.89
CA ILE A 344 -3.70 4.25 -30.09
C ILE A 344 -4.95 3.69 -30.75
N GLU A 345 -5.76 2.92 -30.00
CA GLU A 345 -7.07 2.45 -30.45
C GLU A 345 -8.15 2.76 -29.42
N SER A 346 -9.35 3.12 -29.88
CA SER A 346 -10.51 3.31 -29.01
C SER A 346 -11.23 2.01 -28.64
N GLU A 347 -11.27 1.06 -29.58
CA GLU A 347 -11.92 -0.24 -29.40
C GLU A 347 -10.92 -1.35 -29.74
N PRO A 348 -10.06 -1.76 -28.78
CA PRO A 348 -9.02 -2.72 -29.06
C PRO A 348 -9.61 -4.08 -29.45
N ASP A 349 -9.17 -4.61 -30.60
CA ASP A 349 -9.45 -6.00 -30.97
C ASP A 349 -8.52 -6.94 -30.21
N LEU A 350 -8.98 -7.38 -29.03
CA LEU A 350 -8.22 -8.25 -28.13
C LEU A 350 -7.84 -9.60 -28.77
N GLU A 351 -8.37 -9.97 -29.94
CA GLU A 351 -7.87 -11.12 -30.69
C GLU A 351 -6.51 -10.89 -31.36
N ARG A 352 -6.16 -9.61 -31.61
CA ARG A 352 -4.98 -9.20 -32.36
C ARG A 352 -3.99 -8.41 -31.52
N VAL A 353 -4.50 -7.56 -30.61
CA VAL A 353 -3.68 -6.58 -29.90
C VAL A 353 -3.70 -6.80 -28.39
N LEU A 354 -2.62 -6.38 -27.73
CA LEU A 354 -2.53 -6.23 -26.29
C LEU A 354 -2.65 -4.75 -25.94
N GLN A 355 -3.61 -4.38 -25.08
CA GLN A 355 -3.60 -3.07 -24.45
C GLN A 355 -2.68 -3.09 -23.22
N LEU A 356 -1.78 -2.11 -23.13
CA LEU A 356 -0.78 -2.03 -22.07
C LEU A 356 -0.89 -0.77 -21.21
N ASP A 357 -1.60 0.27 -21.65
CA ASP A 357 -1.80 1.49 -20.87
C ASP A 357 -2.97 2.33 -21.42
N LEU A 358 -3.30 3.42 -20.74
CA LEU A 358 -4.30 4.39 -21.17
C LEU A 358 -3.80 5.24 -22.35
N GLY A 359 -4.68 5.56 -23.29
CA GLY A 359 -4.42 6.54 -24.34
C GLY A 359 -4.64 7.99 -23.87
N PRO A 360 -4.19 8.98 -24.68
CA PRO A 360 -4.25 10.39 -24.33
C PRO A 360 -5.68 10.93 -24.20
N LYS A 361 -6.63 10.46 -25.03
CA LYS A 361 -8.01 10.95 -25.00
C LYS A 361 -8.70 10.59 -23.69
N THR A 362 -8.38 9.41 -23.14
CA THR A 362 -8.87 8.96 -21.83
C THR A 362 -8.43 9.90 -20.72
N ILE A 363 -7.16 10.33 -20.72
CA ILE A 363 -6.60 11.21 -19.69
C ILE A 363 -7.23 12.61 -19.79
N GLU A 364 -7.38 13.12 -21.01
CA GLU A 364 -8.06 14.38 -21.27
C GLU A 364 -9.52 14.35 -20.79
N ASN A 365 -10.26 13.29 -21.10
CA ASN A 365 -11.65 13.15 -20.68
C ASN A 365 -11.80 12.91 -19.19
N PHE A 366 -10.84 12.23 -18.55
CA PHE A 366 -10.79 12.13 -17.10
C PHE A 366 -10.69 13.53 -16.47
N LYS A 367 -9.81 14.39 -16.99
CA LYS A 367 -9.68 15.78 -16.55
C LYS A 367 -10.95 16.58 -16.78
N ASN A 368 -11.43 16.60 -18.01
CA ASN A 368 -12.49 17.51 -18.44
C ASN A 368 -13.88 17.09 -17.97
N THR A 369 -14.10 15.80 -17.73
CA THR A 369 -15.41 15.26 -17.36
C THR A 369 -15.44 14.78 -15.92
N ILE A 370 -14.46 13.99 -15.49
CA ILE A 370 -14.54 13.36 -14.16
C ILE A 370 -14.20 14.37 -13.07
N LEU A 371 -13.08 15.09 -13.21
CA LEU A 371 -12.60 16.02 -12.19
C LEU A 371 -13.36 17.35 -12.13
N SER A 372 -13.80 17.87 -13.27
CA SER A 372 -14.54 19.15 -13.38
C SER A 372 -15.90 19.15 -12.66
N ASN A 373 -16.48 17.97 -12.40
CA ASN A 373 -17.84 17.84 -11.90
C ASN A 373 -17.95 17.90 -10.36
N GLY A 374 -17.20 18.78 -9.70
CA GLY A 374 -17.31 19.06 -8.26
C GLY A 374 -17.00 17.85 -7.37
N ILE A 375 -16.02 17.04 -7.76
CA ILE A 375 -15.56 15.88 -6.99
C ILE A 375 -14.83 16.34 -5.74
N GLU A 376 -15.10 15.66 -4.63
CA GLU A 376 -14.46 15.93 -3.34
C GLU A 376 -13.66 14.73 -2.83
N ASN A 377 -13.91 13.52 -3.34
CA ASN A 377 -13.26 12.31 -2.86
C ASN A 377 -12.83 11.44 -4.04
N ILE A 378 -11.56 11.04 -4.05
CA ILE A 378 -11.00 10.11 -5.04
C ILE A 378 -10.28 9.00 -4.31
N PHE A 379 -10.65 7.74 -4.61
CA PHE A 379 -9.88 6.57 -4.19
C PHE A 379 -9.27 5.91 -5.41
N TRP A 380 -7.96 5.79 -5.48
CA TRP A 380 -7.27 5.09 -6.56
C TRP A 380 -6.57 3.84 -6.05
N ASN A 381 -6.87 2.68 -6.62
CA ASN A 381 -6.23 1.43 -6.25
C ASN A 381 -5.95 0.54 -7.47
N GLY A 382 -4.66 0.33 -7.74
CA GLY A 382 -4.12 -0.49 -8.83
C GLY A 382 -3.60 0.34 -10.01
N PRO A 383 -2.52 -0.10 -10.67
CA PRO A 383 -1.94 0.59 -11.82
C PRO A 383 -2.89 0.54 -13.03
N LEU A 384 -2.87 1.57 -13.87
CA LEU A 384 -3.76 1.66 -15.05
C LEU A 384 -3.07 1.24 -16.35
N GLY A 385 -1.76 1.02 -16.30
CA GLY A 385 -0.95 0.42 -17.35
C GLY A 385 0.09 -0.55 -16.81
N ALA A 386 0.89 -1.12 -17.71
CA ALA A 386 2.00 -2.04 -17.45
C ALA A 386 3.21 -1.27 -16.89
N TYR A 387 3.04 -0.70 -15.70
CA TYR A 387 4.03 0.16 -15.07
C TYR A 387 5.37 -0.56 -14.82
N ASP A 388 5.35 -1.89 -14.64
CA ASP A 388 6.49 -2.75 -14.38
C ASP A 388 7.07 -3.38 -15.65
N HIS A 389 6.67 -2.90 -16.83
CA HIS A 389 7.14 -3.45 -18.09
C HIS A 389 8.68 -3.42 -18.19
N PRO A 390 9.32 -4.56 -18.52
CA PRO A 390 10.76 -4.72 -18.33
C PRO A 390 11.62 -3.92 -19.32
N THR A 391 11.08 -3.60 -20.51
CA THR A 391 11.88 -3.04 -21.61
C THR A 391 11.37 -1.69 -22.12
N ASN A 392 10.19 -1.25 -21.68
CA ASN A 392 9.58 -0.02 -22.18
C ASN A 392 8.85 0.69 -21.04
N HIS A 393 9.22 1.94 -20.76
CA HIS A 393 8.62 2.74 -19.69
C HIS A 393 7.37 3.50 -20.14
N ASP A 394 7.11 3.59 -21.45
CA ASP A 394 6.01 4.34 -22.03
C ASP A 394 4.64 3.74 -21.66
N TYR A 395 4.62 2.45 -21.29
CA TYR A 395 3.43 1.75 -20.79
C TYR A 395 3.07 2.07 -19.32
N ALA A 396 3.77 3.04 -18.73
CA ALA A 396 3.42 3.63 -17.44
C ALA A 396 2.90 5.06 -17.56
N GLU A 397 3.04 5.71 -18.73
CA GLU A 397 2.78 7.14 -18.90
C GLU A 397 1.35 7.53 -18.54
N GLY A 398 0.35 6.76 -18.96
CA GLY A 398 -1.05 7.08 -18.66
C GLY A 398 -1.34 7.03 -17.16
N SER A 399 -0.72 6.07 -16.46
CA SER A 399 -0.78 6.02 -14.98
C SER A 399 -0.05 7.20 -14.33
N LEU A 400 1.09 7.63 -14.89
CA LEU A 400 1.89 8.75 -14.37
C LEU A 400 1.20 10.09 -14.58
N GLU A 401 0.65 10.34 -15.77
CA GLU A 401 -0.08 11.55 -16.10
C GLU A 401 -1.33 11.69 -15.21
N LEU A 402 -2.07 10.60 -15.00
CA LEU A 402 -3.21 10.62 -14.08
C LEU A 402 -2.77 10.92 -12.64
N ALA A 403 -1.66 10.34 -12.18
CA ALA A 403 -1.12 10.63 -10.85
C ALA A 403 -0.75 12.11 -10.69
N GLN A 404 -0.10 12.70 -11.70
CA GLN A 404 0.27 14.11 -11.73
C GLN A 404 -0.97 15.01 -11.71
N LEU A 405 -1.99 14.65 -12.50
CA LEU A 405 -3.25 15.38 -12.55
C LEU A 405 -3.96 15.37 -11.19
N LEU A 406 -4.09 14.21 -10.55
CA LEU A 406 -4.70 14.09 -9.23
C LEU A 406 -3.94 14.88 -8.16
N PHE A 407 -2.62 14.94 -8.27
CA PHE A 407 -1.80 15.72 -7.35
C PHE A 407 -1.97 17.23 -7.55
N GLU A 408 -1.91 17.70 -8.79
CA GLU A 408 -2.15 19.10 -9.15
C GLU A 408 -3.52 19.57 -8.63
N GLU A 409 -4.57 18.76 -8.83
CA GLU A 409 -5.90 19.06 -8.30
C GLU A 409 -5.92 19.04 -6.76
N ALA A 410 -5.25 18.09 -6.11
CA ALA A 410 -5.20 18.05 -4.64
C ALA A 410 -4.41 19.22 -4.03
N LEU A 411 -3.43 19.78 -4.76
CA LEU A 411 -2.68 20.96 -4.35
C LEU A 411 -3.47 22.27 -4.49
N THR A 412 -4.36 22.34 -5.50
CA THR A 412 -5.11 23.54 -5.83
C THR A 412 -6.50 23.58 -5.20
N ASN A 413 -7.10 22.41 -4.93
CA ASN A 413 -8.42 22.29 -4.33
C ASN A 413 -8.35 21.71 -2.91
N PRO A 414 -8.47 22.54 -1.86
CA PRO A 414 -8.40 22.08 -0.47
C PRO A 414 -9.59 21.20 -0.07
N LYS A 415 -10.67 21.14 -0.86
CA LYS A 415 -11.80 20.25 -0.61
C LYS A 415 -11.59 18.85 -1.16
N LEU A 416 -10.73 18.68 -2.17
CA LEU A 416 -10.47 17.39 -2.79
C LEU A 416 -9.60 16.53 -1.88
N SER A 417 -10.07 15.35 -1.52
CA SER A 417 -9.29 14.32 -0.82
C SER A 417 -8.98 13.19 -1.78
N VAL A 418 -7.69 12.93 -1.99
CA VAL A 418 -7.18 11.84 -2.83
C VAL A 418 -6.51 10.81 -1.95
N VAL A 419 -6.98 9.57 -2.02
CA VAL A 419 -6.37 8.43 -1.35
C VAL A 419 -5.92 7.43 -2.39
N ILE A 420 -4.62 7.17 -2.44
CA ILE A 420 -4.03 6.15 -3.29
C ILE A 420 -3.76 4.92 -2.42
N GLY A 421 -4.39 3.80 -2.74
CA GLY A 421 -4.17 2.51 -2.11
C GLY A 421 -3.41 1.55 -3.02
N GLY A 422 -2.64 0.65 -2.42
CA GLY A 422 -1.91 -0.38 -3.18
C GLY A 422 -0.42 -0.08 -3.30
N GLY A 423 0.40 -1.12 -3.11
CA GLY A 423 1.85 -0.99 -3.29
C GLY A 423 2.23 -0.61 -4.72
N ASP A 424 1.55 -1.21 -5.71
CA ASP A 424 1.82 -0.95 -7.13
C ASP A 424 1.45 0.48 -7.54
N SER A 425 0.33 1.02 -7.03
CA SER A 425 -0.04 2.43 -7.27
C SER A 425 0.93 3.40 -6.60
N ALA A 426 1.43 3.08 -5.41
CA ALA A 426 2.46 3.88 -4.76
C ALA A 426 3.78 3.86 -5.57
N ALA A 427 4.14 2.71 -6.13
CA ALA A 427 5.34 2.56 -6.96
C ALA A 427 5.30 3.42 -8.24
N ILE A 428 4.11 3.67 -8.80
CA ILE A 428 3.95 4.60 -9.93
C ILE A 428 4.40 6.01 -9.56
N LEU A 429 4.05 6.50 -8.36
CA LEU A 429 4.41 7.86 -7.92
C LEU A 429 5.93 8.06 -7.83
N ASN A 430 6.65 7.00 -7.50
CA ASN A 430 8.11 7.02 -7.40
C ASN A 430 8.81 7.09 -8.76
N LYS A 431 8.10 6.77 -9.86
CA LYS A 431 8.62 6.92 -11.23
C LYS A 431 8.56 8.35 -11.75
N ILE A 432 7.80 9.23 -11.10
CA ILE A 432 7.77 10.65 -11.46
C ILE A 432 9.11 11.27 -11.03
N GLY A 433 9.88 11.79 -11.98
CA GLY A 433 11.20 12.35 -11.68
C GLY A 433 11.11 13.58 -10.79
N THR A 434 12.09 13.79 -9.89
CA THR A 434 12.10 14.90 -8.94
C THR A 434 12.02 16.26 -9.60
N HIS A 435 12.71 16.46 -10.72
CA HIS A 435 12.62 17.70 -11.49
C HIS A 435 11.21 17.94 -12.06
N GLN A 436 10.55 16.88 -12.56
CA GLN A 436 9.18 16.96 -13.07
C GLN A 436 8.20 17.31 -11.95
N LEU A 437 8.35 16.70 -10.78
CA LEU A 437 7.52 17.00 -9.61
C LEU A 437 7.72 18.43 -9.10
N LYS A 438 8.96 18.91 -9.00
CA LYS A 438 9.29 20.29 -8.62
C LYS A 438 8.65 21.30 -9.58
N ASN A 439 8.75 21.06 -10.89
CA ASN A 439 8.12 21.91 -11.90
C ASN A 439 6.59 21.90 -11.81
N LEU A 440 5.99 20.74 -11.55
CA LEU A 440 4.55 20.63 -11.33
C LEU A 440 4.11 21.45 -10.11
N ILE A 441 4.80 21.30 -8.97
CA ILE A 441 4.50 22.07 -7.75
C ILE A 441 4.65 23.57 -8.02
N LYS A 442 5.74 24.00 -8.67
CA LYS A 442 5.97 25.40 -9.03
C LYS A 442 4.81 25.97 -9.86
N ARG A 443 4.38 25.26 -10.92
CA ARG A 443 3.23 25.66 -11.75
C ARG A 443 1.94 25.77 -10.92
N CYS A 444 1.70 24.84 -10.00
CA CYS A 444 0.51 24.87 -9.14
C CYS A 444 0.50 26.09 -8.23
N VAL A 445 1.64 26.41 -7.61
CA VAL A 445 1.80 27.59 -6.75
C VAL A 445 1.61 28.87 -7.58
N GLU A 446 2.25 28.98 -8.73
CA GLU A 446 2.13 30.15 -9.62
C GLU A 446 0.69 30.40 -10.10
N LYS A 447 -0.11 29.35 -10.32
CA LYS A 447 -1.53 29.46 -10.67
C LYS A 447 -2.39 30.04 -9.55
N GLN A 448 -1.98 29.87 -8.30
CA GLN A 448 -2.71 30.41 -7.13
C GLN A 448 -2.34 31.87 -6.82
N LEU A 449 -1.23 32.37 -7.36
CA LEU A 449 -0.81 33.76 -7.19
C LEU A 449 -1.70 34.72 -7.96
N ALA A 450 -1.97 35.88 -7.35
CA ALA A 450 -2.74 36.94 -7.98
C ALA A 450 -2.08 37.38 -9.30
N SER A 451 -2.90 37.75 -10.29
CA SER A 451 -2.43 38.20 -11.61
C SER A 451 -1.58 39.48 -11.56
N THR A 452 -1.64 40.22 -10.46
CA THR A 452 -0.84 41.43 -10.22
C THR A 452 0.61 41.13 -9.82
N ILE A 453 0.94 39.89 -9.45
CA ILE A 453 2.29 39.49 -9.10
C ILE A 453 3.09 39.25 -10.39
N ASN A 454 4.21 39.97 -10.55
CA ASN A 454 5.14 39.70 -11.63
C ASN A 454 5.86 38.36 -11.36
N ARG A 455 5.48 37.33 -12.10
CA ARG A 455 5.99 35.96 -11.95
C ARG A 455 7.46 35.84 -12.33
N ASP A 456 7.97 36.71 -13.20
CA ASP A 456 9.38 36.70 -13.63
C ASP A 456 10.34 37.08 -12.50
N LEU A 457 9.82 37.68 -11.42
CA LEU A 457 10.59 38.04 -10.22
C LEU A 457 10.54 36.97 -9.12
N LEU A 458 9.84 35.85 -9.35
CA LEU A 458 9.71 34.79 -8.34
C LEU A 458 10.75 33.70 -8.58
N ASN A 459 11.59 33.46 -7.58
CA ASN A 459 12.42 32.27 -7.52
C ASN A 459 11.84 31.30 -6.47
N MET A 460 11.67 30.03 -6.86
CA MET A 460 11.23 28.96 -5.97
C MET A 460 12.28 27.86 -6.00
N GLU A 461 12.99 27.70 -4.88
CA GLU A 461 13.99 26.66 -4.70
C GLU A 461 13.48 25.57 -3.75
N PHE A 462 13.82 24.34 -4.07
CA PHE A 462 13.48 23.17 -3.27
C PHE A 462 14.76 22.65 -2.61
N PRO A 463 14.96 22.87 -1.30
CA PRO A 463 16.20 22.48 -0.60
C PRO A 463 16.36 20.96 -0.50
N VAL A 464 15.29 20.22 -0.76
CA VAL A 464 15.27 18.76 -0.75
C VAL A 464 15.12 18.24 -2.18
N ASP A 465 15.95 17.26 -2.53
CA ASP A 465 15.89 16.53 -3.81
C ASP A 465 15.39 15.10 -3.58
N ASP A 466 14.20 14.98 -3.01
CA ASP A 466 13.59 13.70 -2.65
C ASP A 466 12.09 13.72 -2.95
N ASN A 467 11.67 12.88 -3.90
CA ASN A 467 10.28 12.74 -4.33
C ASN A 467 9.33 12.47 -3.17
N TYR A 468 9.71 11.53 -2.31
CA TYR A 468 8.86 11.10 -1.22
C TYR A 468 8.59 12.26 -0.24
N VAL A 469 9.60 13.10 0.02
CA VAL A 469 9.42 14.29 0.86
C VAL A 469 8.49 15.30 0.18
N LEU A 470 8.68 15.56 -1.12
CA LEU A 470 7.86 16.52 -1.87
C LEU A 470 6.38 16.11 -1.92
N TRP A 471 6.09 14.84 -2.18
CA TRP A 471 4.72 14.30 -2.19
C TRP A 471 4.00 14.52 -0.87
N ASN A 472 4.66 14.19 0.25
CA ASN A 472 4.05 14.26 1.58
C ASN A 472 4.02 15.68 2.16
N TYR A 473 4.94 16.57 1.76
CA TYR A 473 5.02 17.91 2.32
C TYR A 473 3.98 18.86 1.71
N PHE A 474 3.77 18.80 0.39
CA PHE A 474 2.96 19.80 -0.31
C PHE A 474 1.46 19.51 -0.31
N SER A 475 1.03 18.27 -0.08
CA SER A 475 -0.40 17.95 -0.08
C SER A 475 -0.85 17.20 1.17
N SER A 476 -1.57 17.91 2.04
CA SER A 476 -2.21 17.34 3.23
C SER A 476 -3.42 16.45 2.91
N ASN A 477 -3.98 16.62 1.72
CA ASN A 477 -5.17 15.95 1.21
C ASN A 477 -4.87 14.82 0.21
N PHE A 478 -3.60 14.60 -0.13
CA PHE A 478 -3.14 13.50 -0.97
C PHE A 478 -2.42 12.47 -0.09
N PHE A 479 -3.03 11.31 0.09
CA PHE A 479 -2.53 10.27 0.98
C PHE A 479 -2.24 8.98 0.24
N VAL A 480 -1.00 8.48 0.37
CA VAL A 480 -0.55 7.23 -0.25
C VAL A 480 -0.51 6.13 0.81
N SER A 481 -1.50 5.26 0.81
CA SER A 481 -1.60 4.13 1.72
C SER A 481 -0.67 2.99 1.31
N THR A 482 0.12 2.49 2.26
CA THR A 482 0.99 1.31 2.06
C THR A 482 0.30 0.00 2.45
N GLY A 483 -0.98 0.07 2.85
CA GLY A 483 -1.74 -1.08 3.36
C GLY A 483 -2.11 -2.13 2.32
N GLY A 484 -2.10 -1.79 1.03
CA GLY A 484 -2.47 -2.73 -0.03
C GLY A 484 -3.86 -3.33 0.19
N GLY A 485 -3.94 -4.66 0.28
CA GLY A 485 -5.19 -5.37 0.58
C GLY A 485 -5.82 -4.99 1.92
N ALA A 486 -5.03 -4.60 2.92
CA ALA A 486 -5.58 -4.14 4.20
C ALA A 486 -6.39 -2.85 4.06
N SER A 487 -5.98 -1.94 3.17
CA SER A 487 -6.73 -0.70 2.90
C SER A 487 -8.06 -1.00 2.22
N LEU A 488 -8.10 -2.00 1.32
CA LEU A 488 -9.33 -2.42 0.65
C LEU A 488 -10.30 -3.08 1.62
N GLU A 489 -9.83 -4.04 2.43
CA GLU A 489 -10.64 -4.74 3.41
C GLU A 489 -11.15 -3.80 4.52
N PHE A 490 -10.31 -2.85 4.94
CA PHE A 490 -10.73 -1.80 5.87
C PHE A 490 -11.89 -0.98 5.30
N LEU A 491 -11.77 -0.48 4.06
CA LEU A 491 -12.81 0.32 3.43
C LEU A 491 -14.08 -0.51 3.17
N GLU A 492 -13.94 -1.76 2.75
CA GLU A 492 -15.06 -2.69 2.58
C GLU A 492 -15.86 -2.81 3.89
N MET A 493 -15.18 -3.15 4.99
CA MET A 493 -15.82 -3.34 6.29
C MET A 493 -16.36 -2.04 6.85
N PHE A 494 -15.64 -0.93 6.68
CA PHE A 494 -16.08 0.39 7.14
C PHE A 494 -17.37 0.83 6.44
N LEU A 495 -17.43 0.71 5.10
CA LEU A 495 -18.60 1.09 4.31
C LEU A 495 -19.78 0.16 4.59
N LYS A 496 -19.53 -1.16 4.71
CA LYS A 496 -20.56 -2.15 5.03
C LYS A 496 -21.24 -1.86 6.37
N ASN A 497 -20.49 -1.39 7.37
CA ASN A 497 -21.04 -1.00 8.68
C ASN A 497 -21.51 0.46 8.72
N GLN A 498 -21.58 1.17 7.59
CA GLN A 498 -21.97 2.59 7.52
C GLN A 498 -21.15 3.49 8.47
N GLY A 499 -19.87 3.17 8.68
CA GLY A 499 -19.00 3.88 9.61
C GLY A 499 -19.38 3.73 11.09
N SER A 500 -20.31 2.82 11.41
CA SER A 500 -20.64 2.47 12.78
C SER A 500 -19.61 1.49 13.34
N GLY A 501 -19.07 1.80 14.52
CA GLY A 501 -18.04 1.01 15.18
C GLY A 501 -16.74 1.77 15.39
N ASP A 502 -15.80 1.11 16.07
CA ASP A 502 -14.46 1.62 16.28
C ASP A 502 -13.61 1.42 15.03
N LEU A 503 -12.84 2.43 14.63
CA LEU A 503 -12.01 2.32 13.42
C LEU A 503 -10.98 1.19 13.54
N ALA A 504 -10.48 0.92 14.74
CA ALA A 504 -9.53 -0.17 14.95
C ALA A 504 -10.20 -1.56 14.94
N SER A 505 -11.53 -1.67 14.92
CA SER A 505 -12.22 -2.97 14.89
C SER A 505 -12.34 -3.59 13.49
N PHE A 506 -12.14 -2.80 12.43
CA PHE A 506 -12.39 -3.25 11.06
C PHE A 506 -11.33 -4.19 10.48
N LEU A 507 -10.17 -4.33 11.14
CA LEU A 507 -9.16 -5.32 10.79
C LEU A 507 -8.80 -6.18 12.00
N PRO A 508 -8.57 -7.50 11.84
CA PRO A 508 -8.24 -8.39 12.96
C PRO A 508 -7.00 -7.95 13.76
N GLY A 509 -5.96 -7.48 13.09
CA GLY A 509 -4.70 -7.07 13.70
C GLY A 509 -4.79 -5.76 14.47
N THR A 510 -5.68 -4.85 14.06
CA THR A 510 -5.96 -3.62 14.80
C THR A 510 -6.92 -3.89 15.95
N SER A 511 -7.89 -4.80 15.75
CA SER A 511 -8.81 -5.24 16.80
C SER A 511 -8.06 -5.89 17.96
N THR A 512 -6.99 -6.65 17.67
CA THR A 512 -6.12 -7.24 18.71
C THR A 512 -5.53 -6.17 19.64
N LEU A 513 -5.26 -4.96 19.12
CA LEU A 513 -4.74 -3.86 19.94
C LEU A 513 -5.81 -3.29 20.88
N MET A 514 -7.10 -3.45 20.56
CA MET A 514 -8.22 -3.06 21.42
C MET A 514 -8.57 -4.10 22.49
N GLU A 515 -8.33 -5.39 22.22
CA GLU A 515 -8.71 -6.48 23.13
C GLU A 515 -8.21 -6.18 24.55
N LEU A 516 -9.14 -6.09 25.51
CA LEU A 516 -8.77 -6.02 26.92
C LEU A 516 -8.07 -7.32 27.29
N THR A 517 -7.18 -7.24 28.28
CA THR A 517 -6.67 -8.43 28.97
C THR A 517 -7.89 -9.22 29.47
N VAL A 518 -8.20 -10.34 28.81
CA VAL A 518 -9.06 -11.35 29.43
C VAL A 518 -8.19 -11.97 30.51
N VAL A 519 -8.44 -11.54 31.75
CA VAL A 519 -7.82 -12.09 32.97
C VAL A 519 -8.28 -13.53 33.16
#